data_AF-A0AAD7HVW9-F1
#
_entry.id   AF-A0AAD7HVW9-F1
#
_cell.length_a   1.000
_cell.length_b   1.000
_cell.length_c   1.000
_cell.angle_alpha   90.00
_cell.angle_beta   90.00
_cell.angle_gamma   90.00
#
_symmetry.space_group_name_H-M   'P 1'
#
loop_
_entity.id
_entity.type
_entity.pdbx_description
1 polymer ?
#
loop_
_entity_poly.entity_id
_entity_poly.type
_entity_poly.pdbx_seq_one_letter_code
_entity_poly.pdbx_strand_id
1 'polypeptide(L)'
;MFISFRTFRKIILGTILLVSTASLGLSLYLKPYLIHRNSAYVLAGILDTVILTSTLALTRRSLLDSPQSVAMETLGLFTLLPFALILTLYVLSLSVTPEPTTLSIFAILQILVFIGTTLHALYTLGLILTAMLTVCAFDRDVWSRHIDSSPSPFPMTFLFLFIFPCFSQRDTTSFPTEDAPVLNQERVVCLPGCNCSIAKTEIPNTSPGLEPNMQMVSGLSSRSLVRVPNDIERRTSIAIAFEV
;
A
#
# COMPACT_ATOMS: atom_id res chain seq x y z
N MET A 1 -16.79 -5.07 6.51
CA MET A 1 -15.90 -5.73 5.53
C MET A 1 -14.97 -4.67 4.95
N PHE A 2 -13.69 -4.69 5.29
CA PHE A 2 -12.74 -3.69 4.78
C PHE A 2 -12.24 -4.13 3.39
N ILE A 3 -12.32 -3.25 2.40
CA ILE A 3 -11.76 -3.49 1.07
C ILE A 3 -10.23 -3.58 1.21
N SER A 4 -9.62 -4.62 0.64
CA SER A 4 -8.16 -4.75 0.66
C SER A 4 -7.50 -3.59 -0.09
N PHE A 5 -6.35 -3.11 0.38
CA PHE A 5 -5.63 -2.01 -0.27
C PHE A 5 -5.32 -2.32 -1.75
N ARG A 6 -4.95 -3.57 -2.05
CA ARG A 6 -4.71 -4.05 -3.42
C ARG A 6 -5.93 -3.88 -4.32
N THR A 7 -7.13 -4.20 -3.83
CA THR A 7 -8.37 -4.02 -4.58
C THR A 7 -8.68 -2.54 -4.77
N PHE A 8 -8.56 -1.74 -3.71
CA PHE A 8 -8.75 -0.29 -3.76
C PHE A 8 -7.83 0.38 -4.78
N ARG A 9 -6.53 0.06 -4.75
CA ARG A 9 -5.52 0.54 -5.70
C ARG A 9 -5.90 0.24 -7.14
N LYS A 10 -6.29 -1.01 -7.44
CA LYS A 10 -6.70 -1.42 -8.79
C LYS A 10 -7.93 -0.66 -9.27
N ILE A 11 -8.91 -0.45 -8.39
CA ILE A 11 -10.11 0.32 -8.72
C ILE A 11 -9.73 1.76 -9.06
N ILE A 12 -8.97 2.44 -8.20
CA ILE A 12 -8.56 3.84 -8.43
C ILE A 12 -7.75 3.99 -9.71
N LEU A 13 -6.72 3.17 -9.92
CA LEU A 13 -5.88 3.26 -11.11
C LEU A 13 -6.67 2.90 -12.38
N GLY A 14 -7.58 1.93 -12.29
CA GLY A 14 -8.49 1.58 -13.37
C GLY A 14 -9.44 2.73 -13.73
N THR A 15 -9.97 3.44 -12.73
CA THR A 15 -10.81 4.63 -12.95
C THR A 15 -10.00 5.78 -13.57
N ILE A 16 -8.80 6.05 -13.09
CA ILE A 16 -7.90 7.08 -13.67
C ILE A 16 -7.60 6.74 -15.14
N LEU A 17 -7.27 5.48 -15.43
CA LEU A 17 -7.02 4.99 -16.79
C LEU A 17 -8.24 5.18 -17.71
N LEU A 18 -9.43 4.81 -17.24
CA LEU A 18 -10.67 4.92 -18.00
C LEU A 18 -11.01 6.39 -18.31
N VAL A 19 -10.97 7.25 -17.28
CA VAL A 19 -11.24 8.70 -17.41
C VAL A 19 -10.24 9.36 -18.36
N SER A 20 -8.96 9.01 -18.27
CA SER A 20 -7.92 9.56 -19.13
C SER A 20 -8.10 9.11 -20.58
N THR A 21 -8.45 7.85 -20.82
CA THR A 21 -8.72 7.30 -22.16
C THR A 21 -9.95 7.96 -22.79
N ALA A 22 -11.03 8.14 -22.02
CA ALA A 22 -12.21 8.86 -22.49
C ALA A 22 -11.89 10.32 -22.83
N SER A 23 -11.11 11.00 -21.98
CA SER A 23 -10.66 12.37 -22.21
C SER A 23 -9.79 12.49 -23.46
N LEU A 24 -8.93 11.51 -23.72
CA LEU A 24 -8.10 11.45 -24.93
C LEU A 24 -8.97 11.32 -26.18
N GLY A 25 -9.93 10.39 -26.16
CA GLY A 25 -10.89 10.19 -27.26
C GLY A 25 -11.69 11.46 -27.56
N LEU A 26 -12.21 12.13 -26.53
CA LEU A 26 -12.92 13.41 -26.65
C LEU A 26 -12.01 14.53 -27.17
N SER A 27 -10.76 14.61 -26.72
CA SER A 27 -9.79 15.59 -27.19
C SER A 27 -9.48 15.43 -28.69
N LEU A 28 -9.28 14.19 -29.14
CA LEU A 28 -9.06 13.89 -30.56
C LEU A 28 -10.30 14.17 -31.40
N TYR A 29 -11.49 13.85 -30.88
CA TYR A 29 -12.77 14.18 -31.52
C TYR A 29 -12.98 15.70 -31.65
N LEU A 30 -12.63 16.48 -30.63
CA LEU A 30 -12.76 17.95 -30.62
C LEU A 30 -11.69 18.69 -31.42
N LYS A 31 -10.62 18.00 -31.88
CA LYS A 31 -9.50 18.57 -32.64
C LYS A 31 -9.89 19.54 -33.77
N PRO A 32 -10.85 19.25 -34.68
CA PRO A 32 -11.19 20.18 -35.75
C PRO A 32 -11.93 21.44 -35.27
N TYR A 33 -12.50 21.40 -34.06
CA TYR A 33 -13.29 22.48 -33.45
C TYR A 33 -12.48 23.38 -32.50
N LEU A 34 -11.22 23.00 -32.18
CA LEU A 34 -10.32 23.83 -31.40
C LEU A 34 -9.76 24.97 -32.26
N ILE A 35 -9.73 26.19 -31.71
CA ILE A 35 -9.13 27.37 -32.36
C ILE A 35 -7.67 27.09 -32.73
N HIS A 36 -6.93 26.46 -31.80
CA HIS A 36 -5.56 26.04 -32.00
C HIS A 36 -5.48 24.51 -32.09
N ARG A 37 -5.37 23.98 -33.32
CA ARG A 37 -5.29 22.53 -33.56
C ARG A 37 -4.13 21.85 -32.82
N ASN A 38 -3.05 22.58 -32.54
CA ASN A 38 -1.90 22.08 -31.79
C ASN A 38 -2.23 21.76 -30.33
N SER A 39 -3.27 22.38 -29.76
CA SER A 39 -3.71 22.09 -28.40
C SER A 39 -4.11 20.63 -28.21
N ALA A 40 -4.75 20.02 -29.21
CA ALA A 40 -5.12 18.60 -29.15
C ALA A 40 -3.91 17.68 -28.94
N TYR A 41 -2.75 18.01 -29.53
CA TYR A 41 -1.54 17.21 -29.35
C TYR A 41 -0.92 17.39 -27.97
N VAL A 42 -1.00 18.59 -27.38
CA VAL A 42 -0.55 18.85 -26.01
C VAL A 42 -1.40 18.06 -25.02
N LEU A 43 -2.73 18.11 -25.18
CA LEU A 43 -3.67 17.29 -24.41
C LEU A 43 -3.35 15.80 -24.54
N ALA A 44 -3.20 15.32 -25.77
CA ALA A 44 -2.93 13.92 -26.06
C ALA A 44 -1.62 13.47 -25.41
N GLY A 45 -0.53 14.23 -25.56
CA GLY A 45 0.76 13.88 -24.98
C GLY A 45 0.71 13.74 -23.45
N ILE A 46 0.04 14.66 -22.75
CA ILE A 46 -0.09 14.56 -21.28
C ILE A 46 -0.97 13.37 -20.91
N LEU A 47 -2.14 13.20 -21.54
CA LEU A 47 -3.05 12.09 -21.26
C LEU A 47 -2.41 10.73 -21.56
N ASP A 48 -1.64 10.61 -22.64
CA ASP A 48 -0.91 9.39 -23.01
C ASP A 48 0.11 9.00 -21.93
N THR A 49 0.82 9.96 -21.35
CA THR A 49 1.76 9.65 -20.24
C THR A 49 1.02 9.14 -18.99
N VAL A 50 -0.16 9.68 -18.67
CA VAL A 50 -1.00 9.21 -17.55
C VAL A 50 -1.56 7.82 -17.84
N ILE A 51 -2.01 7.56 -19.07
CA ILE A 51 -2.50 6.25 -19.52
C ILE A 51 -1.37 5.22 -19.45
N LEU A 52 -0.19 5.53 -20.00
CA LEU A 52 0.96 4.64 -20.03
C LEU A 52 1.41 4.26 -18.61
N THR A 53 1.57 5.24 -17.73
CA THR A 53 2.00 5.00 -16.35
C THR A 53 0.97 4.24 -15.53
N SER A 54 -0.33 4.54 -15.68
CA SER A 54 -1.40 3.79 -15.01
C SER A 54 -1.44 2.34 -15.51
N THR A 55 -1.28 2.14 -16.82
CA THR A 55 -1.24 0.80 -17.43
C THR A 55 -0.03 0.02 -16.95
N LEU A 56 1.16 0.64 -16.94
CA LEU A 56 2.37 0.02 -16.38
C LEU A 56 2.18 -0.32 -14.90
N ALA A 57 1.63 0.58 -14.08
CA ALA A 57 1.40 0.30 -12.66
C ALA A 57 0.45 -0.89 -12.41
N LEU A 58 -0.57 -1.07 -13.28
CA LEU A 58 -1.51 -2.18 -13.22
C LEU A 58 -0.93 -3.51 -13.74
N THR A 59 -0.10 -3.44 -14.79
CA THR A 59 0.36 -4.63 -15.53
C THR A 59 1.79 -5.07 -15.19
N ARG A 60 2.60 -4.23 -14.54
CA ARG A 60 4.03 -4.49 -14.26
C ARG A 60 4.27 -5.85 -13.64
N ARG A 61 3.48 -6.23 -12.63
CA ARG A 61 3.62 -7.53 -11.99
C ARG A 61 3.37 -8.70 -12.94
N SER A 62 2.46 -8.53 -13.91
CA SER A 62 2.11 -9.59 -14.87
C SER A 62 3.04 -9.63 -16.08
N LEU A 63 3.63 -8.50 -16.47
CA LEU A 63 4.45 -8.38 -17.68
C LEU A 63 5.95 -8.49 -17.42
N LEU A 64 6.41 -8.01 -16.27
CA LEU A 64 7.85 -7.84 -15.98
C LEU A 64 8.33 -8.70 -14.80
N ASP A 65 7.44 -9.48 -14.18
CA ASP A 65 7.69 -10.26 -12.94
C ASP A 65 8.40 -9.45 -11.82
N SER A 66 8.33 -8.13 -11.91
CA SER A 66 9.03 -7.20 -11.05
C SER A 66 8.05 -6.58 -10.06
N PRO A 67 8.36 -6.57 -8.74
CA PRO A 67 7.49 -5.94 -7.76
C PRO A 67 7.44 -4.41 -7.97
N GLN A 68 6.23 -3.85 -7.96
CA GLN A 68 6.04 -2.40 -7.88
C GLN A 68 6.25 -1.96 -6.42
N SER A 69 7.35 -1.26 -6.14
CA SER A 69 7.58 -0.72 -4.79
C SER A 69 6.72 0.51 -4.51
N VAL A 70 6.46 0.77 -3.22
CA VAL A 70 5.75 1.99 -2.80
C VAL A 70 6.46 3.25 -3.31
N ALA A 71 7.79 3.32 -3.18
CA ALA A 71 8.58 4.45 -3.66
C ALA A 71 8.43 4.71 -5.16
N MET A 72 8.48 3.65 -5.99
CA MET A 72 8.34 3.79 -7.44
C MET A 72 6.95 4.31 -7.82
N GLU A 73 5.91 3.87 -7.12
CA GLU A 73 4.55 4.34 -7.38
C GLU A 73 4.35 5.78 -6.92
N THR A 74 4.78 6.11 -5.71
CA THR A 74 4.74 7.48 -5.18
C THR A 74 5.50 8.46 -6.08
N LEU A 75 6.71 8.09 -6.52
CA LEU A 75 7.51 8.92 -7.41
C LEU A 75 6.82 9.14 -8.75
N GLY A 76 6.26 8.08 -9.35
CA GLY A 76 5.52 8.19 -10.61
C GLY A 76 4.29 9.11 -10.49
N LEU A 77 3.49 8.92 -9.44
CA LEU A 77 2.31 9.75 -9.17
C LEU A 77 2.68 11.21 -8.92
N PHE A 78 3.68 11.46 -8.08
CA PHE A 78 4.15 12.81 -7.75
C PHE A 78 4.73 13.53 -8.97
N THR A 79 5.50 12.82 -9.80
CA THR A 79 6.08 13.39 -11.03
C THR A 79 4.99 13.79 -12.04
N LEU A 80 3.89 13.04 -12.12
CA LEU A 80 2.78 13.33 -13.03
C LEU A 80 1.79 14.38 -12.52
N LEU A 81 1.69 14.56 -11.20
CA LEU A 81 0.76 15.51 -10.59
C LEU A 81 0.84 16.94 -11.16
N PRO A 82 2.01 17.59 -11.31
CA PRO A 82 2.08 18.93 -11.89
C PRO A 82 1.56 18.96 -13.34
N PHE A 83 1.80 17.91 -14.12
CA PHE A 83 1.30 17.83 -15.51
C PHE A 83 -0.23 17.69 -15.54
N ALA A 84 -0.82 16.93 -14.63
CA ALA A 84 -2.28 16.83 -14.51
C ALA A 84 -2.92 18.17 -14.10
N LEU A 85 -2.29 18.91 -13.18
CA LEU A 85 -2.73 20.26 -12.80
C LEU A 85 -2.61 21.26 -13.96
N ILE A 86 -1.48 21.26 -14.67
CA ILE A 86 -1.28 22.07 -15.88
C ILE A 86 -2.32 21.72 -16.93
N LEU A 87 -2.60 20.43 -17.16
CA LEU A 87 -3.62 19.99 -18.10
C LEU A 87 -5.01 20.53 -17.73
N THR A 88 -5.39 20.51 -16.46
CA THR A 88 -6.66 21.08 -16.00
C THR A 88 -6.74 22.57 -16.26
N LEU A 89 -5.71 23.33 -15.86
CA LEU A 89 -5.66 24.79 -16.11
C LEU A 89 -5.66 25.10 -17.61
N TYR A 90 -4.91 24.32 -18.38
CA TYR A 90 -4.84 24.44 -19.83
C TYR A 90 -6.22 24.24 -20.46
N VAL A 91 -6.92 23.16 -20.11
CA VAL A 91 -8.25 22.84 -20.61
C VAL A 91 -9.31 23.88 -20.22
N LEU A 92 -9.19 24.50 -19.04
CA LEU A 92 -10.04 25.62 -18.65
C LEU A 92 -9.75 26.90 -19.45
N SER A 93 -8.52 27.09 -19.92
CA SER A 93 -8.13 28.25 -20.74
C SER A 93 -8.41 28.09 -22.24
N LEU A 94 -8.71 26.87 -22.70
CA LEU A 94 -8.95 26.59 -24.11
C LEU A 94 -10.29 27.17 -24.58
N SER A 95 -10.32 27.55 -25.85
CA SER A 95 -11.50 28.05 -26.54
C SER A 95 -11.85 27.14 -27.72
N VAL A 96 -13.14 26.89 -27.90
CA VAL A 96 -13.72 26.08 -28.98
C VAL A 96 -14.67 26.92 -29.83
N THR A 97 -15.00 26.45 -31.03
CA THR A 97 -16.04 27.08 -31.86
C THR A 97 -17.39 27.12 -31.13
N PRO A 98 -18.16 28.23 -31.25
CA PRO A 98 -19.36 28.49 -30.43
C PRO A 98 -20.61 27.69 -30.84
N GLU A 99 -20.44 26.47 -31.36
CA GLU A 99 -21.56 25.58 -31.69
C GLU A 99 -22.09 24.91 -30.40
N PRO A 100 -23.42 24.87 -30.15
CA PRO A 100 -23.97 24.41 -28.86
C PRO A 100 -23.63 22.95 -28.54
N THR A 101 -23.56 22.10 -29.56
CA THR A 101 -23.16 20.69 -29.46
C THR A 101 -21.69 20.57 -29.04
N THR A 102 -20.80 21.30 -29.72
CA THR A 102 -19.36 21.36 -29.42
C THR A 102 -19.09 21.89 -28.01
N LEU A 103 -19.81 22.94 -27.58
CA LEU A 103 -19.67 23.51 -26.23
C LEU A 103 -20.03 22.48 -25.15
N SER A 104 -21.09 21.70 -25.36
CA SER A 104 -21.51 20.65 -24.43
C SER A 104 -20.48 19.53 -24.32
N ILE A 105 -19.95 19.07 -25.47
CA ILE A 105 -18.92 18.03 -25.53
C ILE A 105 -17.61 18.53 -24.89
N PHE A 106 -17.25 19.79 -25.11
CA PHE A 106 -16.10 20.41 -24.48
C PHE A 106 -16.26 20.53 -22.96
N ALA A 107 -17.45 20.91 -22.46
CA ALA A 107 -17.72 20.93 -21.02
C ALA A 107 -17.57 19.53 -20.38
N ILE A 108 -18.01 18.47 -21.08
CA ILE A 108 -17.80 17.08 -20.63
C ILE A 108 -16.29 16.76 -20.53
N LEU A 109 -15.49 17.15 -21.51
CA LEU A 109 -14.04 16.99 -21.46
C LEU A 109 -13.44 17.71 -20.25
N GLN A 110 -13.85 18.96 -19.98
CA GLN A 110 -13.37 19.74 -18.82
C GLN A 110 -13.69 19.02 -17.50
N ILE A 111 -14.92 18.52 -17.35
CA ILE A 111 -15.35 17.78 -16.16
C ILE A 111 -14.53 16.50 -15.99
N LEU A 112 -14.33 15.72 -17.05
CA LEU A 112 -13.55 14.48 -17.00
C LEU A 112 -12.09 14.74 -16.61
N VAL A 113 -11.44 15.74 -17.21
CA VAL A 113 -10.06 16.11 -16.88
C VAL A 113 -9.96 16.58 -15.42
N PHE A 114 -10.93 17.35 -14.94
CA PHE A 114 -10.99 17.81 -13.55
C PHE A 114 -11.15 16.65 -12.57
N ILE A 115 -12.08 15.72 -12.84
CA ILE A 115 -12.30 14.50 -12.03
C ILE A 115 -11.03 13.65 -12.02
N GLY A 116 -10.41 13.41 -13.19
CA GLY A 116 -9.19 12.63 -13.32
C GLY A 116 -8.04 13.23 -12.51
N THR A 117 -7.84 14.55 -12.60
CA THR A 117 -6.81 15.27 -11.84
C THR A 117 -7.08 15.23 -10.34
N THR A 118 -8.33 15.37 -9.92
CA THR A 118 -8.73 15.27 -8.50
C THR A 118 -8.46 13.87 -7.95
N LEU A 119 -8.83 12.82 -8.69
CA LEU A 119 -8.54 11.44 -8.30
C LEU A 119 -7.03 11.18 -8.20
N HIS A 120 -6.25 11.66 -9.17
CA HIS A 120 -4.79 11.53 -9.16
C HIS A 120 -4.17 12.24 -7.94
N ALA A 121 -4.61 13.46 -7.64
CA ALA A 121 -4.14 14.23 -6.49
C ALA A 121 -4.49 13.56 -5.16
N LEU A 122 -5.75 13.14 -4.99
CA LEU A 122 -6.21 12.43 -3.79
C LEU A 122 -5.45 11.11 -3.60
N TYR A 123 -5.22 10.37 -4.67
CA TYR A 123 -4.47 9.12 -4.59
C TYR A 123 -3.00 9.35 -4.22
N THR A 124 -2.36 10.34 -4.84
CA THR A 124 -0.97 10.73 -4.55
C THR A 124 -0.82 11.14 -3.09
N LEU A 125 -1.66 12.07 -2.63
CA LEU A 125 -1.64 12.56 -1.25
C LEU A 125 -1.94 11.43 -0.26
N GLY A 126 -2.98 10.63 -0.53
CA GLY A 126 -3.35 9.49 0.30
C GLY A 126 -2.19 8.50 0.45
N LEU A 127 -1.54 8.13 -0.64
CA LEU A 127 -0.41 7.19 -0.63
C LEU A 127 0.78 7.75 0.16
N ILE A 128 1.15 9.03 -0.04
CA ILE A 128 2.22 9.68 0.71
C ILE A 128 1.90 9.71 2.21
N LEU A 129 0.68 10.13 2.58
CA LEU A 129 0.27 10.20 3.97
C LEU A 129 0.28 8.83 4.64
N THR A 130 -0.28 7.80 3.98
CA THR A 130 -0.27 6.44 4.54
C THR A 130 1.14 5.88 4.65
N ALA A 131 2.01 6.12 3.66
CA ALA A 131 3.40 5.68 3.71
C ALA A 131 4.17 6.37 4.84
N MET A 132 4.05 7.69 4.98
CA MET A 132 4.70 8.44 6.06
C MET A 132 4.21 8.00 7.45
N LEU A 133 2.90 7.79 7.61
CA LEU A 133 2.36 7.25 8.86
C LEU A 133 2.91 5.86 9.15
N THR A 134 3.01 4.98 8.15
CA THR A 134 3.59 3.64 8.30
C THR A 134 5.08 3.71 8.67
N VAL A 135 5.87 4.61 8.08
CA VAL A 135 7.28 4.85 8.45
C VAL A 135 7.40 5.24 9.92
N CYS A 136 6.60 6.22 10.34
CA CYS A 136 6.65 6.76 11.70
C CYS A 136 6.20 5.74 12.74
N ALA A 137 5.22 4.90 12.40
CA ALA A 137 4.58 4.02 13.37
C ALA A 137 5.23 2.63 13.46
N PHE A 138 5.53 1.97 12.33
CA PHE A 138 5.80 0.51 12.35
C PHE A 138 6.93 0.03 11.42
N ASP A 139 7.17 0.70 10.28
CA ASP A 139 8.03 0.13 9.24
C ASP A 139 8.82 1.18 8.45
N ARG A 140 10.09 1.37 8.84
CA ARG A 140 11.02 2.32 8.18
C ARG A 140 11.32 1.97 6.72
N ASP A 141 11.20 0.69 6.36
CA ASP A 141 11.52 0.20 5.01
C ASP A 141 10.29 0.15 4.08
N VAL A 142 9.16 0.75 4.45
CA VAL A 142 7.90 0.67 3.68
C VAL A 142 8.08 1.11 2.23
N TRP A 143 9.00 2.05 1.96
CA TRP A 143 9.30 2.57 0.64
C TRP A 143 9.81 1.50 -0.33
N SER A 144 10.58 0.53 0.14
CA SER A 144 11.11 -0.57 -0.69
C SER A 144 10.15 -1.75 -0.77
N ARG A 145 9.13 -1.81 0.11
CA ARG A 145 8.14 -2.90 0.10
C ARG A 145 7.32 -2.90 -1.18
N HIS A 146 6.95 -4.11 -1.59
CA HIS A 146 6.05 -4.33 -2.71
C HIS A 146 4.64 -3.89 -2.34
N ILE A 147 4.04 -3.01 -3.16
CA ILE A 147 2.74 -2.41 -2.84
C ILE A 147 1.57 -3.41 -2.85
N ASP A 148 1.69 -4.48 -3.65
CA ASP A 148 0.69 -5.55 -3.77
C ASP A 148 1.08 -6.82 -2.98
N SER A 149 1.98 -6.71 -1.98
CA SER A 149 2.34 -7.85 -1.12
C SER A 149 1.18 -8.28 -0.22
N SER A 150 1.22 -9.55 0.22
CA SER A 150 0.33 -10.08 1.24
C SER A 150 1.19 -10.54 2.44
N PRO A 151 1.17 -9.85 3.58
CA PRO A 151 0.26 -8.76 3.96
C PRO A 151 0.55 -7.43 3.24
N SER A 152 -0.49 -6.59 3.15
CA SER A 152 -0.40 -5.22 2.60
C SER A 152 0.60 -4.40 3.43
N PRO A 153 1.44 -3.55 2.81
CA PRO A 153 2.32 -2.64 3.54
C PRO A 153 1.53 -1.59 4.34
N PHE A 154 0.27 -1.36 3.99
CA PHE A 154 -0.63 -0.43 4.67
C PHE A 154 -1.72 -1.21 5.44
N PRO A 155 -1.52 -1.48 6.73
CA PRO A 155 -2.54 -2.08 7.57
C PRO A 155 -3.60 -1.02 7.93
N MET A 156 -4.57 -0.80 7.05
CA MET A 156 -5.56 0.30 7.15
C MET A 156 -6.30 0.34 8.49
N THR A 157 -6.60 -0.80 9.09
CA THR A 157 -7.24 -0.87 10.42
C THR A 157 -6.37 -0.25 11.51
N PHE A 158 -5.07 -0.50 11.49
CA PHE A 158 -4.14 0.06 12.46
C PHE A 158 -3.90 1.55 12.22
N LEU A 159 -3.80 1.97 10.95
CA LEU A 159 -3.71 3.39 10.60
C LEU A 159 -4.94 4.16 11.05
N PHE A 160 -6.13 3.60 10.89
CA PHE A 160 -7.38 4.22 11.34
C PHE A 160 -7.42 4.38 12.87
N LEU A 161 -7.03 3.35 13.62
CA LEU A 161 -6.94 3.41 15.08
C LEU A 161 -5.89 4.41 15.56
N PHE A 162 -4.80 4.58 14.80
CA PHE A 162 -3.74 5.54 15.12
C PHE A 162 -4.19 6.99 14.89
N ILE A 163 -4.90 7.27 13.80
CA ILE A 163 -5.42 8.62 13.48
C ILE A 163 -6.58 9.00 14.40
N PHE A 164 -7.45 8.05 14.74
CA PHE A 164 -8.63 8.28 15.56
C PHE A 164 -8.58 7.47 16.86
N PRO A 165 -7.77 7.90 17.85
CA PRO A 165 -7.64 7.18 19.11
C PRO A 165 -8.97 7.06 19.87
N CYS A 166 -9.92 7.98 19.64
CA CYS A 166 -11.25 7.96 20.25
C CYS A 166 -12.10 6.74 19.86
N PHE A 167 -11.88 6.14 18.68
CA PHE A 167 -12.56 4.90 18.29
C PHE A 167 -11.86 3.65 18.85
N SER A 168 -10.66 3.80 19.45
CA SER A 168 -10.01 2.77 20.25
C SER A 168 -10.57 2.72 21.67
N GLN A 169 -11.85 3.03 21.84
CA GLN A 169 -12.57 2.72 23.07
C GLN A 169 -12.76 1.20 23.08
N ARG A 170 -11.70 0.51 23.51
CA ARG A 170 -11.76 -0.91 23.83
C ARG A 170 -12.93 -1.07 24.77
N ASP A 171 -13.90 -1.87 24.35
CA ASP A 171 -14.58 -2.74 25.27
C ASP A 171 -13.48 -3.42 26.07
N THR A 172 -13.32 -2.97 27.31
CA THR A 172 -12.61 -3.68 28.36
C THR A 172 -13.48 -4.90 28.70
N THR A 173 -13.80 -5.73 27.71
CA THR A 173 -14.18 -7.11 27.96
C THR A 173 -12.91 -7.71 28.53
N SER A 174 -12.88 -7.74 29.85
CA SER A 174 -12.08 -8.63 30.68
C SER A 174 -11.61 -9.80 29.84
N PHE A 175 -10.35 -9.74 29.39
CA PHE A 175 -9.60 -10.97 29.30
C PHE A 175 -9.81 -11.62 30.67
N PRO A 176 -10.41 -12.81 30.76
CA PRO A 176 -10.46 -13.50 32.03
C PRO A 176 -9.02 -13.52 32.50
N THR A 177 -8.74 -12.83 33.59
CA THR A 177 -7.60 -13.15 34.43
C THR A 177 -7.88 -14.58 34.86
N GLU A 178 -7.46 -15.55 34.04
CA GLU A 178 -7.12 -16.85 34.55
C GLU A 178 -5.96 -16.58 35.51
N ASP A 179 -6.31 -16.24 36.74
CA ASP A 179 -5.52 -16.57 37.93
C ASP A 179 -5.47 -18.10 38.02
N ALA A 180 -4.85 -18.72 37.02
CA ALA A 180 -4.34 -20.06 37.11
C ALA A 180 -2.83 -19.89 37.33
N PRO A 181 -2.28 -20.29 38.49
CA PRO A 181 -0.84 -20.43 38.63
C PRO A 181 -0.41 -21.52 37.65
N VAL A 182 0.03 -21.13 36.45
CA VAL A 182 0.69 -22.04 35.51
C VAL A 182 2.06 -22.33 36.10
N LEU A 183 2.09 -23.38 36.91
CA LEU A 183 3.29 -24.17 37.13
C LEU A 183 3.90 -24.44 35.76
N ASN A 184 5.15 -24.05 35.57
CA ASN A 184 5.94 -24.30 34.36
C ASN A 184 5.74 -25.73 33.86
N GLN A 185 4.89 -25.90 32.86
CA GLN A 185 4.78 -27.15 32.13
C GLN A 185 4.99 -26.82 30.67
N GLU A 186 6.27 -26.82 30.27
CA GLU A 186 6.70 -26.90 28.88
C GLU A 186 5.91 -28.01 28.19
N ARG A 187 4.91 -27.63 27.40
CA ARG A 187 4.25 -28.57 26.50
C ARG A 187 5.23 -28.85 25.36
N VAL A 188 5.97 -29.95 25.49
CA VAL A 188 6.72 -30.54 24.38
C VAL A 188 5.70 -30.96 23.32
N VAL A 189 5.60 -30.18 22.25
CA VAL A 189 4.74 -30.51 21.11
C VAL A 189 5.49 -31.48 20.20
N CYS A 190 5.10 -32.76 20.20
CA CYS A 190 5.66 -33.75 19.31
C CYS A 190 4.87 -33.82 18.00
N LEU A 191 5.58 -33.74 16.87
CA LEU A 191 5.01 -33.90 15.54
C LEU A 191 4.62 -35.37 15.27
N PRO A 192 3.61 -35.61 14.42
CA PRO A 192 3.17 -36.96 14.08
C PRO A 192 4.31 -37.74 13.41
N GLY A 193 4.68 -38.88 14.01
CA GLY A 193 5.79 -39.74 13.56
C GLY A 193 7.03 -39.71 14.48
N CYS A 194 7.08 -38.82 15.47
CA CYS A 194 8.14 -38.82 16.48
C CYS A 194 7.78 -39.67 17.70
N ASN A 195 8.68 -40.56 18.10
CA ASN A 195 8.53 -41.40 19.28
C ASN A 195 9.06 -40.66 20.52
N CYS A 196 8.26 -39.74 21.06
CA CYS A 196 8.65 -38.97 22.23
C CYS A 196 8.48 -39.80 23.51
N SER A 197 9.60 -40.26 24.07
CA SER A 197 9.65 -40.83 25.41
C SER A 197 9.41 -39.71 26.43
N ILE A 198 8.20 -39.65 26.98
CA ILE A 198 7.84 -38.78 28.10
C ILE A 198 8.63 -39.28 29.32
N ALA A 199 9.83 -38.73 29.53
CA ALA A 199 10.60 -38.97 30.74
C ALA A 199 9.85 -38.29 31.91
N LYS A 200 9.43 -39.10 32.90
CA LYS A 200 8.87 -38.60 34.15
C LYS A 200 9.92 -37.74 34.85
N THR A 201 9.64 -36.46 35.01
CA THR A 201 10.47 -35.51 35.75
C THR A 201 10.44 -35.84 37.25
N GLU A 202 11.49 -36.44 37.77
CA GLU A 202 11.90 -36.29 39.16
C GLU A 202 12.84 -35.06 39.24
N ILE A 203 12.52 -34.12 40.13
CA ILE A 203 13.30 -32.89 40.40
C ILE A 203 14.19 -33.14 41.65
N PRO A 204 15.24 -32.34 41.94
CA PRO A 204 16.61 -32.47 41.45
C PRO A 204 17.66 -32.59 42.59
N ASN A 205 18.87 -33.07 42.29
CA ASN A 205 20.06 -32.80 43.12
C ASN A 205 21.09 -32.00 42.30
N THR A 206 21.14 -30.71 42.63
CA THR A 206 22.27 -29.78 42.70
C THR A 206 23.58 -30.13 41.95
N SER A 207 23.95 -29.29 40.98
CA SER A 207 25.36 -29.00 40.62
C SER A 207 25.44 -27.63 39.91
N PRO A 208 26.44 -26.77 40.21
CA PRO A 208 26.58 -25.45 39.60
C PRO A 208 27.44 -25.54 38.32
N GLY A 209 26.89 -25.12 37.19
CA GLY A 209 27.61 -25.00 35.92
C GLY A 209 27.42 -23.61 35.34
N LEU A 210 28.53 -22.93 35.04
CA LEU A 210 28.61 -21.57 34.51
C LEU A 210 27.70 -21.36 33.28
N GLU A 211 26.80 -20.39 33.36
CA GLU A 211 26.10 -19.83 32.20
C GLU A 211 26.75 -18.53 31.70
N PRO A 212 26.80 -18.30 30.38
CA PRO A 212 27.22 -17.03 29.81
C PRO A 212 26.10 -15.99 29.97
N ASN A 213 26.44 -14.91 30.63
CA ASN A 213 25.58 -13.76 30.94
C ASN A 213 25.21 -13.01 29.64
N MET A 214 24.13 -13.40 28.96
CA MET A 214 23.45 -12.52 28.01
C MET A 214 22.64 -11.49 28.82
N GLN A 215 23.23 -10.32 28.98
CA GLN A 215 22.56 -9.13 29.50
C GLN A 215 21.31 -8.84 28.64
N MET A 216 20.14 -9.24 29.15
CA MET A 216 18.87 -8.70 28.71
C MET A 216 18.87 -7.19 28.97
N VAL A 217 18.90 -6.43 27.89
CA VAL A 217 18.61 -5.00 27.91
C VAL A 217 17.15 -4.83 28.34
N SER A 218 16.95 -4.59 29.63
CA SER A 218 15.72 -4.08 30.20
C SER A 218 15.50 -2.65 29.71
N GLY A 219 14.92 -2.51 28.52
CA GLY A 219 14.72 -1.23 27.85
C GLY A 219 13.27 -1.06 27.42
N LEU A 220 12.50 -0.36 28.26
CA LEU A 220 11.19 0.23 27.99
C LEU A 220 10.08 -0.76 27.56
N SER A 221 8.96 -0.72 28.29
CA SER A 221 7.65 -1.14 27.82
C SER A 221 7.21 -0.23 26.65
N SER A 222 7.89 -0.38 25.52
CA SER A 222 7.49 0.12 24.22
C SER A 222 6.54 -0.93 23.66
N ARG A 223 5.35 -0.51 23.26
CA ARG A 223 4.45 -1.30 22.43
C ARG A 223 5.08 -1.50 21.05
N SER A 224 6.21 -2.20 21.01
CA SER A 224 6.91 -2.63 19.81
C SER A 224 6.04 -3.71 19.18
N LEU A 225 5.06 -3.27 18.41
CA LEU A 225 4.26 -4.13 17.56
C LEU A 225 5.22 -4.91 16.65
N VAL A 226 5.20 -6.22 16.80
CA VAL A 226 6.08 -7.17 16.11
C VAL A 226 6.03 -6.90 14.60
N ARG A 227 7.18 -6.56 14.00
CA ARG A 227 7.33 -6.42 12.55
C ARG A 227 6.93 -7.75 11.90
N VAL A 228 5.94 -7.73 11.01
CA VAL A 228 5.55 -8.92 10.26
C VAL A 228 6.58 -9.14 9.14
N PRO A 229 7.25 -10.32 9.09
CA PRO A 229 8.25 -10.61 8.06
C PRO A 229 7.66 -10.54 6.65
N ASN A 230 8.41 -9.92 5.73
CA ASN A 230 8.05 -9.80 4.31
C ASN A 230 8.11 -11.16 3.59
N ASP A 231 7.45 -11.29 2.43
CA ASP A 231 7.43 -12.55 1.66
C ASP A 231 8.83 -13.06 1.29
N ILE A 232 9.79 -12.16 1.02
CA ILE A 232 11.19 -12.53 0.75
C ILE A 232 11.82 -13.09 2.02
N GLU A 233 11.68 -12.39 3.15
CA GLU A 233 12.22 -12.82 4.45
C GLU A 233 11.65 -14.18 4.85
N ARG A 234 10.35 -14.41 4.64
CA ARG A 234 9.68 -15.70 4.89
C ARG A 234 10.20 -16.84 4.01
N ARG A 235 10.60 -16.53 2.77
CA ARG A 235 11.17 -17.53 1.85
C ARG A 235 12.63 -17.84 2.15
N THR A 236 13.36 -16.90 2.74
CA THR A 236 14.77 -17.08 3.11
C THR A 236 14.97 -17.58 4.55
N SER A 237 13.95 -17.53 5.41
CA SER A 237 14.08 -17.87 6.83
C SER A 237 14.05 -19.37 7.16
N ILE A 238 13.88 -20.26 6.16
CA ILE A 238 14.03 -21.71 6.37
C ILE A 238 15.47 -22.10 5.99
N ALA A 239 16.43 -21.65 6.79
CA ALA A 239 17.77 -22.22 6.77
C ALA A 239 17.78 -23.36 7.80
N ILE A 240 17.52 -24.59 7.35
CA ILE A 240 17.69 -25.78 8.18
C ILE A 240 19.21 -26.00 8.28
N ALA A 241 19.78 -25.66 9.44
CA ALA A 241 21.14 -26.06 9.76
C ALA A 241 21.14 -27.59 9.96
N PHE A 242 21.72 -28.32 9.01
CA PHE A 242 22.10 -29.70 9.24
C PHE A 242 23.49 -29.68 9.89
N GLU A 243 23.55 -29.92 11.20
CA GLU A 243 24.78 -30.39 11.82
C GLU A 243 25.03 -31.83 11.35
N VAL A 244 26.23 -32.08 10.81
CA VAL A 244 26.74 -33.40 10.42
C VAL A 244 27.83 -33.80 11.40
#